data_AF-A0A1I8EAQ3-F1
#
_entry.id   AF-A0A1I8EAQ3-F1
#
_cell.length_a   1.000
_cell.length_b   1.000
_cell.length_c   1.000
_cell.angle_alpha   90.00
_cell.angle_beta   90.00
_cell.angle_gamma   90.00
#
_symmetry.space_group_name_H-M   'P 1'
#
loop_
_entity.id
_entity.type
_entity.pdbx_description
1 polymer ?
#
loop_
_entity_poly.entity_id
_entity_poly.type
_entity_poly.pdbx_seq_one_letter_code
_entity_poly.pdbx_strand_id
1 'polypeptide(L)'
;GNDKTVITLKDLTEAVIERSCLCEQNVENFKKSDDYLLLLLKISSVRIVSTLQNIAHHINAEITYLIELSRWKLFGGISKYFPRLFNQSSVIDSIDALIDNIRNQLFITTDILPQQIKNEVEKMVQKFFIQLIPPTFLCITTGPCKSVSQSYANCLQNNSPFWRAFFGMEPGKISAILWQTIIKYRLIEAMEVEVVNNSCVIKHANMITTCSSICISMKKEMNDYCSDDCKHAMRECLHESASDWDSFISILQKLTINFDKGFTELEKGIIRSISYAMEMKAPVIAKTVLKKCGRINFAKAPDTIRHIDYHKPDPVQRRAVFMIRQVKKN
;
A
#
# COMPACT_ATOMS: atom_id res chain seq x y z
N GLY A 1 16.87 48.78 -1.03
CA GLY A 1 17.79 48.65 -2.18
C GLY A 1 19.09 48.05 -1.70
N ASN A 2 19.64 47.13 -2.50
CA ASN A 2 21.06 46.84 -2.79
C ASN A 2 22.11 47.70 -2.05
N ASP A 3 23.34 47.25 -1.74
CA ASP A 3 24.12 46.06 -2.11
C ASP A 3 25.35 46.03 -1.18
N LYS A 4 25.91 44.83 -1.01
CA LYS A 4 27.35 44.48 -0.89
C LYS A 4 28.25 45.23 0.10
N THR A 5 28.74 44.46 1.08
CA THR A 5 30.17 44.45 1.41
C THR A 5 30.72 43.03 1.19
N VAL A 6 31.80 43.01 0.42
CA VAL A 6 32.46 41.89 -0.24
C VAL A 6 33.40 41.22 0.76
N ILE A 7 33.30 39.90 0.92
CA ILE A 7 34.32 39.08 1.60
C ILE A 7 35.52 39.01 0.65
N THR A 8 36.70 39.40 1.11
CA THR A 8 37.90 39.44 0.29
C THR A 8 38.66 38.12 0.35
N LEU A 9 39.45 37.83 -0.71
CA LEU A 9 40.25 36.60 -0.83
C LEU A 9 41.23 36.39 0.33
N LYS A 10 41.59 37.47 1.06
CA LYS A 10 42.48 37.46 2.21
C LYS A 10 41.83 36.84 3.46
N ASP A 11 40.51 36.98 3.61
CA ASP A 11 39.71 36.37 4.68
C ASP A 11 39.53 34.85 4.46
N LEU A 12 39.74 34.39 3.23
CA LEU A 12 39.81 32.96 2.84
C LEU A 12 41.22 32.38 2.96
N THR A 13 42.27 33.20 3.14
CA THR A 13 43.66 32.71 3.16
C THR A 13 44.17 32.38 4.57
N GLU A 14 43.57 32.93 5.63
CA GLU A 14 43.99 32.66 7.02
C GLU A 14 43.31 31.44 7.68
N ALA A 15 42.30 30.84 7.03
CA ALA A 15 41.74 29.54 7.43
C ALA A 15 42.35 28.35 6.65
N VAL A 16 43.26 28.62 5.71
CA VAL A 16 43.86 27.61 4.83
C VAL A 16 45.37 27.78 4.82
N ILE A 17 46.02 27.37 5.90
CA ILE A 17 47.38 26.79 6.00
C ILE A 17 47.37 26.21 7.44
N GLU A 18 47.40 24.90 7.67
CA GLU A 18 48.58 24.08 7.46
C GLU A 18 48.21 22.59 7.65
N ARG A 19 48.45 21.77 6.61
CA ARG A 19 49.05 20.42 6.67
C ARG A 19 49.00 19.82 5.26
N SER A 20 49.92 20.30 4.42
CA SER A 20 50.37 19.50 3.30
C SER A 20 51.22 18.35 3.86
N CYS A 21 50.91 17.13 3.45
CA CYS A 21 51.85 16.02 3.51
C CYS A 21 51.88 15.39 2.13
N LEU A 22 52.91 15.77 1.36
CA LEU A 22 53.28 15.09 0.12
C LEU A 22 53.50 13.61 0.40
N CYS A 23 52.83 12.75 -0.36
CA CYS A 23 52.99 11.30 -0.30
C CYS A 23 53.40 10.79 -1.68
N GLU A 24 54.62 11.13 -2.10
CA GLU A 24 55.31 10.34 -3.13
C GLU A 24 56.07 9.22 -2.43
N GLN A 25 55.46 8.04 -2.36
CA GLN A 25 56.09 6.72 -2.52
C GLN A 25 55.07 5.62 -2.19
N ASN A 26 54.94 4.65 -3.11
CA ASN A 26 54.12 3.43 -3.08
C ASN A 26 52.68 3.47 -3.61
N VAL A 27 52.47 4.11 -4.77
CA VAL A 27 51.18 4.17 -5.50
C VAL A 27 50.56 2.79 -5.83
N GLU A 28 51.34 1.71 -5.90
CA GLU A 28 50.82 0.39 -6.31
C GLU A 28 50.18 -0.44 -5.19
N ASN A 29 50.61 -0.30 -3.93
CA ASN A 29 50.01 -1.04 -2.81
C ASN A 29 48.73 -0.37 -2.27
N PHE A 30 48.57 0.93 -2.46
CA PHE A 30 47.35 1.66 -2.07
C PHE A 30 46.15 1.27 -2.94
N LYS A 31 46.33 1.12 -4.27
CA LYS A 31 45.23 0.70 -5.17
C LYS A 31 44.51 -0.58 -4.72
N LYS A 32 45.24 -1.63 -4.32
CA LYS A 32 44.63 -2.91 -3.89
C LYS A 32 43.85 -2.82 -2.58
N SER A 33 44.33 -2.04 -1.61
CA SER A 33 43.66 -1.88 -0.30
C SER A 33 42.45 -0.94 -0.40
N ASP A 34 42.54 0.07 -1.26
CA ASP A 34 41.47 1.03 -1.53
C ASP A 34 40.34 0.35 -2.31
N ASP A 35 40.69 -0.47 -3.30
CA ASP A 35 39.75 -1.32 -4.04
C ASP A 35 39.04 -2.32 -3.13
N TYR A 36 39.72 -2.85 -2.09
CA TYR A 36 39.14 -3.81 -1.15
C TYR A 36 38.11 -3.17 -0.21
N LEU A 37 38.41 -2.02 0.39
CA LEU A 37 37.46 -1.29 1.24
C LEU A 37 36.26 -0.84 0.43
N LEU A 38 36.51 -0.32 -0.78
CA LEU A 38 35.48 0.06 -1.74
C LEU A 38 34.59 -1.14 -2.13
N LEU A 39 35.18 -2.31 -2.35
CA LEU A 39 34.47 -3.54 -2.68
C LEU A 39 33.60 -4.02 -1.51
N LEU A 40 34.11 -4.02 -0.28
CA LEU A 40 33.33 -4.40 0.91
C LEU A 40 32.10 -3.50 1.11
N LEU A 41 32.28 -2.21 0.88
CA LEU A 41 31.23 -1.21 1.00
C LEU A 41 30.19 -1.34 -0.13
N LYS A 42 30.63 -1.61 -1.37
CA LYS A 42 29.75 -1.98 -2.49
C LYS A 42 28.99 -3.29 -2.24
N ILE A 43 29.63 -4.30 -1.66
CA ILE A 43 28.96 -5.57 -1.30
C ILE A 43 27.88 -5.32 -0.24
N SER A 44 28.17 -4.47 0.74
CA SER A 44 27.24 -4.13 1.82
C SER A 44 26.02 -3.36 1.29
N SER A 45 26.22 -2.39 0.38
CA SER A 45 25.12 -1.69 -0.26
C SER A 45 24.25 -2.62 -1.13
N VAL A 46 24.86 -3.50 -1.91
CA VAL A 46 24.14 -4.51 -2.72
C VAL A 46 23.30 -5.45 -1.85
N ARG A 47 23.80 -5.88 -0.69
CA ARG A 47 23.04 -6.72 0.26
C ARG A 47 21.81 -6.00 0.81
N ILE A 48 21.94 -4.73 1.17
CA ILE A 48 20.81 -3.91 1.65
C ILE A 48 19.76 -3.77 0.54
N VAL A 49 20.18 -3.46 -0.68
CA VAL A 49 19.29 -3.33 -1.85
C VAL A 49 18.53 -4.61 -2.14
N SER A 50 19.25 -5.74 -2.22
CA SER A 50 18.62 -7.04 -2.46
C SER A 50 17.62 -7.40 -1.37
N THR A 51 17.92 -7.07 -0.11
CA THR A 51 17.00 -7.29 1.01
C THR A 51 15.72 -6.46 0.87
N LEU A 52 15.84 -5.21 0.43
CA LEU A 52 14.69 -4.30 0.24
C LEU A 52 13.84 -4.69 -0.98
N GLN A 53 14.46 -5.07 -2.08
CA GLN A 53 13.77 -5.64 -3.24
C GLN A 53 12.97 -6.89 -2.85
N ASN A 54 13.57 -7.77 -2.05
CA ASN A 54 12.86 -8.94 -1.53
C ASN A 54 11.68 -8.56 -0.63
N ILE A 55 11.86 -7.61 0.30
CA ILE A 55 10.77 -7.12 1.15
C ILE A 55 9.60 -6.63 0.29
N ALA A 56 9.90 -5.84 -0.72
CA ALA A 56 8.89 -5.18 -1.49
C ALA A 56 8.13 -6.15 -2.43
N HIS A 57 8.84 -7.09 -3.05
CA HIS A 57 8.23 -8.22 -3.74
C HIS A 57 7.27 -9.01 -2.82
N HIS A 58 7.69 -9.28 -1.58
CA HIS A 58 6.85 -9.96 -0.59
C HIS A 58 5.63 -9.14 -0.16
N ILE A 59 5.76 -7.82 -0.07
CA ILE A 59 4.65 -6.92 0.24
C ILE A 59 3.61 -6.93 -0.88
N ASN A 60 4.03 -6.85 -2.14
CA ASN A 60 3.13 -6.91 -3.29
C ASN A 60 2.40 -8.26 -3.36
N ALA A 61 3.10 -9.36 -3.04
CA ALA A 61 2.49 -10.67 -2.90
C ALA A 61 1.47 -10.73 -1.75
N GLU A 62 1.79 -10.15 -0.59
CA GLU A 62 0.88 -10.10 0.57
C GLU A 62 -0.36 -9.24 0.28
N ILE A 63 -0.21 -8.09 -0.38
CA ILE A 63 -1.35 -7.26 -0.81
C ILE A 63 -2.24 -8.04 -1.77
N THR A 64 -1.67 -8.69 -2.78
CA THR A 64 -2.41 -9.52 -3.75
C THR A 64 -3.19 -10.63 -3.04
N TYR A 65 -2.54 -11.33 -2.10
CA TYR A 65 -3.19 -12.34 -1.28
C TYR A 65 -4.35 -11.77 -0.45
N LEU A 66 -4.18 -10.59 0.16
CA LEU A 66 -5.23 -9.98 0.98
C LEU A 66 -6.44 -9.55 0.15
N ILE A 67 -6.25 -9.11 -1.10
CA ILE A 67 -7.33 -8.81 -2.04
C ILE A 67 -8.14 -10.07 -2.33
N GLU A 68 -7.48 -11.17 -2.70
CA GLU A 68 -8.15 -12.45 -2.96
C GLU A 68 -8.83 -13.04 -1.72
N LEU A 69 -8.17 -12.92 -0.57
CA LEU A 69 -8.73 -13.39 0.69
C LEU A 69 -9.99 -12.60 1.06
N SER A 70 -10.00 -11.29 0.81
CA SER A 70 -11.18 -10.45 1.03
C SER A 70 -12.34 -10.88 0.15
N ARG A 71 -12.07 -11.15 -1.14
CA ARG A 71 -13.05 -11.70 -2.08
C ARG A 71 -13.65 -13.00 -1.56
N TRP A 72 -12.80 -13.97 -1.21
CA TRP A 72 -13.23 -15.27 -0.67
C TRP A 72 -14.06 -15.13 0.61
N LYS A 73 -13.65 -14.27 1.55
CA LYS A 73 -14.39 -14.04 2.79
C LYS A 73 -15.70 -13.29 2.59
N LEU A 74 -15.77 -12.36 1.64
CA LEU A 74 -17.02 -11.69 1.28
C LEU A 74 -18.03 -12.69 0.72
N PHE A 75 -17.60 -13.57 -0.18
CA PHE A 75 -18.44 -14.66 -0.68
C PHE A 75 -18.89 -15.59 0.46
N GLY A 76 -17.96 -16.05 1.31
CA GLY A 76 -18.30 -16.90 2.45
C GLY A 76 -19.24 -16.22 3.44
N GLY A 77 -19.02 -14.94 3.73
CA GLY A 77 -19.86 -14.15 4.64
C GLY A 77 -21.26 -13.93 4.08
N ILE A 78 -21.39 -13.49 2.84
CA ILE A 78 -22.69 -13.21 2.23
C ILE A 78 -23.45 -14.50 1.97
N SER A 79 -22.78 -15.57 1.53
CA SER A 79 -23.39 -16.90 1.38
C SER A 79 -23.94 -17.42 2.72
N LYS A 80 -23.18 -17.25 3.81
CA LYS A 80 -23.59 -17.70 5.15
C LYS A 80 -24.75 -16.89 5.73
N TYR A 81 -24.69 -15.57 5.68
CA TYR A 81 -25.68 -14.70 6.35
C TYR A 81 -26.86 -14.32 5.46
N PHE A 82 -26.65 -14.24 4.14
CA PHE A 82 -27.65 -13.79 3.16
C PHE A 82 -27.70 -14.73 1.94
N PRO A 83 -27.96 -16.03 2.12
CA PRO A 83 -27.86 -17.04 1.05
C PRO A 83 -28.74 -16.71 -0.17
N ARG A 84 -29.94 -16.15 0.05
CA ARG A 84 -30.85 -15.78 -1.05
C ARG A 84 -30.30 -14.60 -1.87
N LEU A 85 -29.66 -13.65 -1.20
CA LEU A 85 -29.00 -12.51 -1.84
C LEU A 85 -27.77 -12.97 -2.61
N PHE A 86 -26.98 -13.88 -2.03
CA PHE A 86 -25.79 -14.45 -2.67
C PHE A 86 -26.11 -15.16 -3.99
N ASN A 87 -27.28 -15.79 -4.10
CA ASN A 87 -27.70 -16.46 -5.34
C ASN A 87 -28.00 -15.51 -6.51
N GLN A 88 -28.06 -14.19 -6.28
CA GLN A 88 -28.26 -13.21 -7.35
C GLN A 88 -26.92 -12.93 -8.04
N SER A 89 -26.82 -13.22 -9.34
CA SER A 89 -25.58 -13.01 -10.11
C SER A 89 -25.02 -11.59 -9.99
N SER A 90 -25.90 -10.59 -9.96
CA SER A 90 -25.54 -9.18 -9.82
C SER A 90 -24.80 -8.87 -8.52
N VAL A 91 -25.02 -9.64 -7.45
CA VAL A 91 -24.31 -9.47 -6.17
C VAL A 91 -22.87 -9.94 -6.31
N ILE A 92 -22.65 -11.08 -6.97
CA ILE A 92 -21.31 -11.62 -7.24
C ILE A 92 -20.55 -10.67 -8.16
N ASP A 93 -21.19 -10.24 -9.26
CA ASP A 93 -20.60 -9.30 -10.22
C ASP A 93 -20.21 -7.97 -9.54
N SER A 94 -21.00 -7.52 -8.55
CA SER A 94 -20.71 -6.30 -7.77
C SER A 94 -19.50 -6.48 -6.85
N ILE A 95 -19.36 -7.64 -6.21
CA ILE A 95 -18.20 -7.95 -5.36
C ILE A 95 -16.95 -8.04 -6.22
N ASP A 96 -17.00 -8.74 -7.35
CA ASP A 96 -15.87 -8.86 -8.27
C ASP A 96 -15.44 -7.48 -8.79
N ALA A 97 -16.40 -6.66 -9.22
CA ALA A 97 -16.12 -5.29 -9.64
C ALA A 97 -15.50 -4.45 -8.51
N LEU A 98 -15.94 -4.59 -7.26
CA LEU A 98 -15.33 -3.87 -6.12
C LEU A 98 -13.87 -4.31 -5.92
N ILE A 99 -13.61 -5.62 -5.92
CA ILE A 99 -12.29 -6.21 -5.73
C ILE A 99 -11.33 -5.79 -6.85
N ASP A 100 -11.77 -5.86 -8.11
CA ASP A 100 -10.96 -5.45 -9.25
C ASP A 100 -10.67 -3.95 -9.23
N ASN A 101 -11.64 -3.13 -8.84
CA ASN A 101 -11.42 -1.69 -8.70
C ASN A 101 -10.42 -1.38 -7.57
N ILE A 102 -10.45 -2.10 -6.45
CA ILE A 102 -9.44 -1.98 -5.39
C ILE A 102 -8.06 -2.36 -5.91
N ARG A 103 -7.95 -3.50 -6.62
CA ARG A 103 -6.69 -3.95 -7.24
C ARG A 103 -6.14 -2.86 -8.17
N ASN A 104 -6.98 -2.31 -9.03
CA ASN A 104 -6.57 -1.25 -9.95
C ASN A 104 -6.06 -0.02 -9.18
N GLN A 105 -6.75 0.44 -8.13
CA GLN A 105 -6.28 1.58 -7.34
C GLN A 105 -4.94 1.34 -6.64
N LEU A 106 -4.61 0.08 -6.34
CA LEU A 106 -3.34 -0.28 -5.71
C LEU A 106 -2.18 -0.30 -6.71
N PHE A 107 -2.39 -0.86 -7.90
CA PHE A 107 -1.32 -1.10 -8.88
C PHE A 107 -1.34 -0.15 -10.07
N ILE A 108 -2.09 0.95 -10.01
CA ILE A 108 -1.96 2.02 -11.02
C ILE A 108 -0.56 2.65 -10.89
N THR A 109 0.16 2.65 -12.00
CA THR A 109 1.53 3.18 -12.11
C THR A 109 1.61 4.69 -12.24
N THR A 110 0.48 5.39 -12.36
CA THR A 110 0.46 6.86 -12.46
C THR A 110 0.46 7.52 -11.08
N ASP A 111 1.21 8.62 -10.97
CA ASP A 111 1.18 9.51 -9.81
C ASP A 111 -0.21 10.16 -9.71
N ILE A 112 -1.03 9.64 -8.79
CA ILE A 112 -2.37 10.16 -8.51
C ILE A 112 -2.32 10.85 -7.15
N LEU A 113 -2.82 12.08 -7.08
CA LEU A 113 -2.89 12.84 -5.84
C LEU A 113 -3.74 12.09 -4.79
N PRO A 114 -3.37 12.10 -3.50
CA PRO A 114 -4.13 11.42 -2.44
C PRO A 114 -5.62 11.78 -2.40
N GLN A 115 -5.95 13.02 -2.76
CA GLN A 115 -7.32 13.52 -2.83
C GLN A 115 -8.11 12.91 -4.00
N GLN A 116 -7.46 12.64 -5.14
CA GLN A 116 -8.09 11.96 -6.27
C GLN A 116 -8.38 10.50 -5.91
N ILE A 117 -7.43 9.82 -5.25
CA ILE A 117 -7.64 8.45 -4.75
C ILE A 117 -8.82 8.40 -3.79
N LYS A 118 -8.94 9.37 -2.87
CA LYS A 118 -10.09 9.47 -1.97
C LYS A 118 -11.41 9.52 -2.73
N ASN A 119 -11.51 10.40 -3.74
CA ASN A 119 -12.71 10.57 -4.53
C ASN A 119 -13.05 9.29 -5.32
N GLU A 120 -12.05 8.62 -5.89
CA GLU A 120 -12.26 7.36 -6.64
C GLU A 120 -12.67 6.21 -5.72
N VAL A 121 -12.10 6.10 -4.53
CA VAL A 121 -12.51 5.12 -3.51
C VAL A 121 -13.95 5.38 -3.06
N GLU A 122 -14.32 6.63 -2.78
CA GLU A 122 -15.69 6.98 -2.42
C GLU A 122 -16.67 6.61 -3.54
N LYS A 123 -16.35 6.92 -4.80
CA LYS A 123 -17.17 6.53 -5.96
C LYS A 123 -17.29 5.02 -6.10
N MET A 124 -16.19 4.29 -5.95
CA MET A 124 -16.14 2.83 -6.06
C MET A 124 -17.05 2.18 -5.02
N VAL A 125 -16.92 2.56 -3.74
CA VAL A 125 -17.75 2.04 -2.66
C VAL A 125 -19.21 2.45 -2.85
N GLN A 126 -19.48 3.69 -3.25
CA GLN A 126 -20.85 4.12 -3.55
C GLN A 126 -21.47 3.30 -4.68
N LYS A 127 -20.73 3.06 -5.76
CA LYS A 127 -21.19 2.26 -6.90
C LYS A 127 -21.54 0.84 -6.48
N PHE A 128 -20.69 0.20 -5.67
CA PHE A 128 -20.95 -1.13 -5.11
C PHE A 128 -22.29 -1.16 -4.35
N PHE A 129 -22.52 -0.24 -3.42
CA PHE A 129 -23.78 -0.22 -2.66
C PHE A 129 -24.99 0.13 -3.51
N ILE A 130 -24.85 0.99 -4.53
CA ILE A 130 -25.92 1.28 -5.49
C ILE A 130 -26.34 0.01 -6.24
N GLN A 131 -25.37 -0.80 -6.70
CA GLN A 131 -25.63 -2.05 -7.41
C GLN A 131 -26.31 -3.11 -6.54
N LEU A 132 -26.10 -3.06 -5.21
CA LEU A 132 -26.75 -3.97 -4.27
C LEU A 132 -28.21 -3.62 -3.95
N ILE A 133 -28.69 -2.40 -4.25
CA ILE A 133 -30.06 -1.98 -3.87
C ILE A 133 -31.13 -2.84 -4.55
N PRO A 134 -31.10 -3.05 -5.89
CA PRO A 134 -32.10 -3.89 -6.55
C PRO A 134 -32.17 -5.32 -5.98
N PRO A 135 -31.08 -6.10 -5.91
CA PRO A 135 -31.17 -7.46 -5.36
C PRO A 135 -31.55 -7.47 -3.88
N THR A 136 -31.11 -6.49 -3.08
CA THR A 136 -31.52 -6.36 -1.66
C THR A 136 -33.04 -6.17 -1.53
N PHE A 137 -33.63 -5.24 -2.29
CA PHE A 137 -35.07 -5.01 -2.26
C PHE A 137 -35.88 -6.24 -2.70
N LEU A 138 -35.47 -6.90 -3.78
CA LEU A 138 -36.14 -8.08 -4.30
C LEU A 138 -36.11 -9.21 -3.27
N CYS A 139 -34.98 -9.40 -2.60
CA CYS A 139 -34.84 -10.39 -1.53
C CYS A 139 -35.66 -10.09 -0.27
N ILE A 140 -35.92 -8.81 0.03
CA ILE A 140 -36.76 -8.41 1.17
C ILE A 140 -38.25 -8.68 0.89
N THR A 141 -38.71 -8.40 -0.33
CA THR A 141 -40.15 -8.28 -0.61
C THR A 141 -40.81 -9.51 -1.20
N THR A 142 -40.04 -10.46 -1.77
CA THR A 142 -40.61 -11.49 -2.64
C THR A 142 -40.51 -12.93 -2.14
N GLY A 143 -39.99 -13.17 -0.94
CA GLY A 143 -39.77 -14.53 -0.42
C GLY A 143 -38.52 -15.14 -1.06
N PRO A 144 -38.61 -15.96 -2.13
CA PRO A 144 -37.48 -16.20 -3.04
C PRO A 144 -37.16 -14.90 -3.80
N CYS A 145 -35.88 -14.51 -3.91
CA CYS A 145 -35.44 -13.31 -4.64
C CYS A 145 -35.70 -13.43 -6.15
N LYS A 146 -36.96 -13.25 -6.57
CA LYS A 146 -37.39 -13.49 -7.95
C LYS A 146 -36.90 -12.41 -8.89
N SER A 147 -36.72 -12.80 -10.14
CA SER A 147 -36.51 -11.86 -11.24
C SER A 147 -37.77 -11.03 -11.52
N VAL A 148 -37.55 -9.82 -12.02
CA VAL A 148 -38.61 -8.85 -12.34
C VAL A 148 -38.57 -8.47 -13.81
N SER A 149 -39.65 -7.88 -14.31
CA SER A 149 -39.67 -7.34 -15.67
C SER A 149 -38.56 -6.30 -15.87
N GLN A 150 -38.07 -6.18 -17.12
CA GLN A 150 -37.01 -5.22 -17.45
C GLN A 150 -37.39 -3.79 -17.10
N SER A 151 -38.66 -3.41 -17.30
CA SER A 151 -39.18 -2.09 -16.93
C SER A 151 -39.05 -1.83 -15.41
N TYR A 152 -39.37 -2.83 -14.58
CA TYR A 152 -39.24 -2.70 -13.13
C TYR A 152 -37.77 -2.67 -12.70
N ALA A 153 -36.91 -3.52 -13.29
CA ALA A 153 -35.47 -3.50 -13.06
C ALA A 153 -34.86 -2.13 -13.39
N ASN A 154 -35.25 -1.53 -14.52
CA ASN A 154 -34.81 -0.19 -14.91
C ASN A 154 -35.26 0.87 -13.88
N CYS A 155 -36.50 0.78 -13.37
CA CYS A 155 -36.96 1.69 -12.32
C CYS A 155 -36.12 1.59 -11.05
N LEU A 156 -35.82 0.35 -10.61
CA LEU A 156 -34.96 0.11 -9.45
C LEU A 156 -33.58 0.73 -9.67
N GLN A 157 -32.93 0.45 -10.80
CA GLN A 157 -31.59 0.97 -11.11
C GLN A 157 -31.56 2.50 -11.15
N ASN A 158 -32.52 3.14 -11.83
CA ASN A 158 -32.56 4.59 -11.97
C ASN A 158 -32.75 5.32 -10.64
N ASN A 159 -33.42 4.70 -9.66
CA ASN A 159 -33.65 5.30 -8.36
C ASN A 159 -32.62 4.87 -7.29
N SER A 160 -31.82 3.83 -7.56
CA SER A 160 -30.83 3.29 -6.62
C SER A 160 -29.86 4.35 -6.08
N PRO A 161 -29.35 5.33 -6.85
CA PRO A 161 -28.48 6.39 -6.31
C PRO A 161 -29.09 7.15 -5.12
N PHE A 162 -30.41 7.34 -5.09
CA PHE A 162 -31.13 8.05 -4.02
C PHE A 162 -31.38 7.17 -2.78
N TRP A 163 -31.22 5.86 -2.92
CA TRP A 163 -31.58 4.87 -1.91
C TRP A 163 -30.36 4.26 -1.21
N ARG A 164 -29.15 4.68 -1.57
CA ARG A 164 -27.90 4.24 -0.92
C ARG A 164 -27.88 4.43 0.59
N ALA A 165 -28.63 5.40 1.11
CA ALA A 165 -28.76 5.68 2.54
C ALA A 165 -29.37 4.51 3.34
N PHE A 166 -30.03 3.56 2.67
CA PHE A 166 -30.57 2.36 3.32
C PHE A 166 -29.49 1.46 3.93
N PHE A 167 -28.25 1.56 3.47
CA PHE A 167 -27.10 0.85 4.04
C PHE A 167 -26.46 1.56 5.24
N GLY A 168 -27.02 2.68 5.69
CA GLY A 168 -26.54 3.41 6.86
C GLY A 168 -25.24 4.18 6.63
N MET A 169 -24.44 4.32 7.69
CA MET A 169 -23.19 5.10 7.67
C MET A 169 -21.95 4.28 7.30
N GLU A 170 -22.07 2.95 7.30
CA GLU A 170 -20.95 2.04 7.02
C GLU A 170 -20.28 2.28 5.65
N PRO A 171 -21.01 2.56 4.54
CA PRO A 171 -20.38 2.90 3.26
C PRO A 171 -19.36 4.07 3.35
N GLY A 172 -19.67 5.09 4.17
CA GLY A 172 -18.76 6.22 4.39
C GLY A 172 -17.52 5.80 5.19
N LYS A 173 -17.71 4.99 6.25
CA LYS A 173 -16.60 4.46 7.05
C LYS A 173 -15.68 3.56 6.24
N ILE A 174 -16.27 2.66 5.44
CA ILE A 174 -15.54 1.76 4.53
C ILE A 174 -14.71 2.58 3.56
N SER A 175 -15.29 3.62 2.94
CA SER A 175 -14.57 4.49 2.01
C SER A 175 -13.34 5.13 2.66
N ALA A 176 -13.49 5.67 3.87
CA ALA A 176 -12.38 6.29 4.60
C ALA A 176 -11.27 5.29 4.96
N ILE A 177 -11.63 4.11 5.46
CA ILE A 177 -10.67 3.07 5.85
C ILE A 177 -9.95 2.52 4.62
N LEU A 178 -10.69 2.26 3.54
CA LEU A 178 -10.13 1.73 2.30
C LEU A 178 -9.19 2.73 1.65
N TRP A 179 -9.54 4.02 1.63
CA TRP A 179 -8.65 5.09 1.17
C TRP A 179 -7.34 5.12 1.96
N GLN A 180 -7.40 5.12 3.29
CA GLN A 180 -6.21 5.08 4.14
C GLN A 180 -5.35 3.84 3.87
N THR A 181 -5.99 2.70 3.64
CA THR A 181 -5.31 1.43 3.35
C THR A 181 -4.61 1.46 1.99
N ILE A 182 -5.27 1.98 0.96
CA ILE A 182 -4.68 2.13 -0.39
C ILE A 182 -3.49 3.08 -0.34
N ILE A 183 -3.62 4.25 0.30
CA ILE A 183 -2.50 5.19 0.46
C ILE A 183 -1.34 4.54 1.19
N LYS A 184 -1.62 3.83 2.29
CA LYS A 184 -0.61 3.12 3.06
C LYS A 184 0.18 2.13 2.21
N TYR A 185 -0.48 1.34 1.38
CA TYR A 185 0.19 0.37 0.50
C TYR A 185 0.97 1.05 -0.63
N ARG A 186 0.40 2.06 -1.27
CA ARG A 186 1.10 2.82 -2.32
C ARG A 186 2.33 3.57 -1.79
N LEU A 187 2.30 4.04 -0.54
CA LEU A 187 3.49 4.62 0.10
C LEU A 187 4.61 3.58 0.26
N ILE A 188 4.26 2.34 0.62
CA ILE A 188 5.25 1.27 0.75
C ILE A 188 5.84 0.90 -0.63
N GLU A 189 5.02 0.88 -1.68
CA GLU A 189 5.48 0.65 -3.07
C GLU A 189 6.32 1.82 -3.61
N ALA A 190 5.94 3.08 -3.33
CA ALA A 190 6.75 4.24 -3.71
C ALA A 190 8.12 4.23 -3.02
N MET A 191 8.16 3.82 -1.75
CA MET A 191 9.39 3.62 -1.00
C MET A 191 10.27 2.50 -1.58
N GLU A 192 9.68 1.48 -2.23
CA GLU A 192 10.41 0.48 -3.01
C GLU A 192 11.05 1.11 -4.25
N VAL A 193 10.27 1.85 -5.04
CA VAL A 193 10.78 2.46 -6.28
C VAL A 193 11.91 3.45 -5.98
N GLU A 194 11.80 4.31 -4.96
CA GLU A 194 12.87 5.28 -4.65
C GLU A 194 14.18 4.62 -4.18
N VAL A 195 14.07 3.51 -3.44
CA VAL A 195 15.21 2.70 -2.99
C VAL A 195 15.83 1.91 -4.14
N VAL A 196 15.01 1.34 -5.02
CA VAL A 196 15.46 0.50 -6.14
C VAL A 196 15.98 1.35 -7.30
N ASN A 197 15.39 2.52 -7.55
CA ASN A 197 15.64 3.35 -8.72
C ASN A 197 16.81 4.34 -8.51
N ASN A 198 17.91 3.85 -7.93
CA ASN A 198 19.22 4.47 -7.89
C ASN A 198 19.46 5.69 -6.97
N SER A 199 18.46 6.46 -6.51
CA SER A 199 18.74 7.69 -5.72
C SER A 199 19.43 7.43 -4.37
N CYS A 200 18.84 6.61 -3.51
CA CYS A 200 19.40 6.31 -2.20
C CYS A 200 20.67 5.45 -2.32
N VAL A 201 20.69 4.49 -3.25
CA VAL A 201 21.82 3.56 -3.43
C VAL A 201 23.03 4.23 -4.05
N ILE A 202 22.85 5.07 -5.07
CA ILE A 202 23.96 5.83 -5.67
C ILE A 202 24.43 6.89 -4.68
N LYS A 203 23.53 7.60 -3.98
CA LYS A 203 23.95 8.54 -2.92
C LYS A 203 24.70 7.82 -1.82
N HIS A 204 24.20 6.69 -1.33
CA HIS A 204 24.84 5.93 -0.28
C HIS A 204 26.17 5.35 -0.75
N ALA A 205 26.25 4.76 -1.94
CA ALA A 205 27.50 4.25 -2.51
C ALA A 205 28.53 5.36 -2.77
N ASN A 206 28.10 6.52 -3.27
CA ASN A 206 28.95 7.69 -3.52
C ASN A 206 29.42 8.35 -2.20
N MET A 207 28.55 8.41 -1.21
CA MET A 207 28.87 8.91 0.12
C MET A 207 29.84 7.96 0.81
N ILE A 208 29.62 6.65 0.73
CA ILE A 208 30.52 5.64 1.26
C ILE A 208 31.89 5.66 0.56
N THR A 209 31.96 5.83 -0.77
CA THR A 209 33.25 6.02 -1.47
C THR A 209 33.98 7.26 -0.98
N THR A 210 33.24 8.35 -0.74
CA THR A 210 33.80 9.60 -0.21
C THR A 210 34.31 9.40 1.23
N CYS A 211 33.54 8.73 2.09
CA CYS A 211 33.93 8.40 3.46
C CYS A 211 35.14 7.48 3.52
N SER A 212 35.24 6.50 2.61
CA SER A 212 36.37 5.56 2.56
C SER A 212 37.70 6.27 2.32
N SER A 213 37.71 7.36 1.53
CA SER A 213 38.92 8.16 1.26
C SER A 213 39.51 8.81 2.51
N ILE A 214 38.67 9.11 3.52
CA ILE A 214 39.08 9.70 4.80
C ILE A 214 39.93 8.69 5.59
N CYS A 215 39.46 7.44 5.69
CA CYS A 215 40.22 6.37 6.36
C CYS A 215 41.50 5.97 5.63
N ILE A 216 41.50 5.98 4.30
CA ILE A 216 42.67 5.62 3.49
C ILE A 216 43.85 6.53 3.83
N SER A 217 43.59 7.83 4.02
CA SER A 217 44.62 8.81 4.43
C SER A 217 45.18 8.58 5.84
N MET A 218 44.47 7.86 6.71
CA MET A 218 44.82 7.63 8.12
C MET A 218 45.51 6.28 8.37
N LYS A 219 45.59 5.40 7.36
CA LYS A 219 46.20 4.06 7.47
C LYS A 219 47.73 4.08 7.55
N LYS A 220 48.36 5.27 7.63
CA LYS A 220 49.82 5.44 7.66
C LYS A 220 50.50 4.92 8.93
N GLU A 221 49.76 4.59 10.00
CA GLU A 221 50.39 4.38 11.31
C GLU A 221 50.31 2.98 11.95
N MET A 222 49.51 2.00 11.50
CA MET A 222 49.57 0.66 12.10
C MET A 222 49.22 -0.51 11.19
N ASN A 223 49.93 -1.63 11.44
CA ASN A 223 49.68 -2.97 10.92
C ASN A 223 48.23 -3.43 11.21
N ASP A 224 47.60 -3.98 10.18
CA ASP A 224 46.46 -4.91 10.17
C ASP A 224 45.10 -4.53 10.80
N TYR A 225 44.93 -3.38 11.45
CA TYR A 225 43.61 -2.95 11.97
C TYR A 225 43.29 -1.48 11.68
N CYS A 226 42.02 -1.16 11.38
CA CYS A 226 41.55 0.23 11.38
C CYS A 226 41.73 0.82 12.78
N SER A 227 42.50 1.90 12.89
CA SER A 227 42.60 2.71 14.12
C SER A 227 41.21 3.19 14.55
N ASP A 228 41.04 3.43 15.85
CA ASP A 228 39.77 3.97 16.37
C ASP A 228 39.44 5.35 15.76
N ASP A 229 40.45 6.10 15.31
CA ASP A 229 40.29 7.35 14.56
C ASP A 229 39.64 7.14 13.20
N CYS A 230 40.04 6.09 12.46
CA CYS A 230 39.38 5.73 11.21
C CYS A 230 37.93 5.26 11.47
N LYS A 231 37.67 4.51 12.55
CA LYS A 231 36.30 4.14 12.93
C LYS A 231 35.46 5.37 13.27
N HIS A 232 36.01 6.35 13.95
CA HIS A 232 35.34 7.60 14.31
C HIS A 232 35.03 8.43 13.06
N ALA A 233 36.03 8.65 12.20
CA ALA A 233 35.87 9.38 10.94
C ALA A 233 34.84 8.74 10.00
N MET A 234 34.81 7.39 9.92
CA MET A 234 33.78 6.68 9.15
C MET A 234 32.39 6.82 9.76
N ARG A 235 32.27 6.79 11.09
CA ARG A 235 30.98 6.99 11.77
C ARG A 235 30.44 8.39 11.55
N GLU A 236 31.29 9.41 11.68
CA GLU A 236 30.88 10.80 11.43
C GLU A 236 30.48 10.99 9.97
N CYS A 237 31.29 10.49 9.03
CA CYS A 237 30.99 10.62 7.61
C CYS A 237 29.72 9.87 7.18
N LEU A 238 29.40 8.72 7.78
CA LEU A 238 28.19 7.95 7.47
C LEU A 238 26.97 8.35 8.30
N HIS A 239 27.11 9.28 9.24
CA HIS A 239 26.08 9.57 10.25
C HIS A 239 24.73 9.98 9.64
N GLU A 240 24.74 10.93 8.69
CA GLU A 240 23.51 11.43 8.06
C GLU A 240 22.79 10.32 7.28
N SER A 241 23.53 9.52 6.49
CA SER A 241 22.98 8.35 5.77
C SER A 241 22.39 7.31 6.72
N ALA A 242 23.05 7.04 7.85
CA ALA A 242 22.57 6.09 8.84
C ALA A 242 21.28 6.60 9.52
N SER A 243 21.21 7.90 9.84
CA SER A 243 20.04 8.54 10.42
C SER A 243 18.83 8.53 9.47
N ASP A 244 19.05 8.85 8.19
CA ASP A 244 18.01 8.76 7.16
C ASP A 244 17.49 7.31 7.03
N TRP A 245 18.39 6.35 7.17
CA TRP A 245 18.06 4.94 7.07
C TRP A 245 17.25 4.42 8.26
N ASP A 246 17.60 4.83 9.48
CA ASP A 246 16.82 4.55 10.68
C ASP A 246 15.42 5.17 10.63
N SER A 247 15.32 6.40 10.12
CA SER A 247 14.04 7.09 9.89
C SER A 247 13.17 6.31 8.91
N PHE A 248 13.74 5.88 7.78
CA PHE A 248 13.03 5.06 6.80
C PHE A 248 12.51 3.75 7.39
N ILE A 249 13.35 2.99 8.11
CA ILE A 249 12.95 1.72 8.72
C ILE A 249 11.84 1.94 9.76
N SER A 250 11.91 3.02 10.53
CA SER A 250 10.86 3.43 11.47
C SER A 250 9.53 3.71 10.76
N ILE A 251 9.56 4.38 9.61
CA ILE A 251 8.37 4.64 8.79
C ILE A 251 7.79 3.32 8.27
N LEU A 252 8.61 2.43 7.69
CA LEU A 252 8.14 1.12 7.22
C LEU A 252 7.52 0.26 8.35
N GLN A 253 8.09 0.30 9.55
CA GLN A 253 7.52 -0.39 10.71
C GLN A 253 6.14 0.16 11.05
N LYS A 254 5.97 1.49 11.08
CA LYS A 254 4.66 2.11 11.31
C LYS A 254 3.66 1.74 10.21
N LEU A 255 4.11 1.72 8.95
CA LEU A 255 3.29 1.33 7.80
C LEU A 255 2.97 -0.17 7.73
N THR A 256 3.61 -1.03 8.53
CA THR A 256 3.26 -2.47 8.55
C THR A 256 2.47 -2.91 9.77
N ILE A 257 2.29 -2.03 10.77
CA ILE A 257 1.36 -2.26 11.87
C ILE A 257 -0.06 -2.42 11.32
N ASN A 258 -0.76 -3.47 11.76
CA ASN A 258 -2.14 -3.78 11.36
C ASN A 258 -2.32 -3.77 9.83
N PHE A 259 -1.41 -4.45 9.13
CA PHE A 259 -1.35 -4.46 7.67
C PHE A 259 -2.70 -4.86 7.05
N ASP A 260 -3.32 -5.94 7.52
CA ASP A 260 -4.58 -6.53 7.05
C ASP A 260 -5.87 -5.85 7.56
N LYS A 261 -5.77 -4.86 8.45
CA LYS A 261 -6.93 -4.27 9.12
C LYS A 261 -7.91 -3.61 8.16
N GLY A 262 -7.41 -2.95 7.10
CA GLY A 262 -8.25 -2.29 6.11
C GLY A 262 -9.23 -3.24 5.42
N PHE A 263 -8.71 -4.39 4.97
CA PHE A 263 -9.50 -5.46 4.35
C PHE A 263 -10.46 -6.12 5.34
N THR A 264 -10.01 -6.36 6.58
CA THR A 264 -10.87 -6.91 7.64
C THR A 264 -12.08 -6.01 7.94
N GLU A 265 -11.88 -4.69 7.98
CA GLU A 265 -12.97 -3.74 8.21
C GLU A 265 -13.86 -3.57 6.96
N LEU A 266 -13.32 -3.70 5.75
CA LEU A 266 -14.10 -3.77 4.51
C LEU A 266 -15.08 -4.96 4.55
N GLU A 267 -14.56 -6.17 4.84
CA GLU A 267 -15.34 -7.41 4.94
C GLU A 267 -16.49 -7.25 5.94
N LYS A 268 -16.17 -6.83 7.17
CA LYS A 268 -17.16 -6.65 8.25
C LYS A 268 -18.15 -5.53 7.92
N GLY A 269 -17.67 -4.42 7.37
CA GLY A 269 -18.49 -3.26 7.04
C GLY A 269 -19.56 -3.58 6.00
N ILE A 270 -19.21 -4.36 4.96
CA ILE A 270 -20.17 -4.79 3.94
C ILE A 270 -21.25 -5.68 4.56
N ILE A 271 -20.86 -6.69 5.36
CA ILE A 271 -21.82 -7.57 6.03
C ILE A 271 -22.75 -6.78 6.96
N ARG A 272 -22.21 -5.87 7.79
CA ARG A 272 -23.01 -5.00 8.67
C ARG A 272 -23.97 -4.10 7.88
N SER A 273 -23.54 -3.54 6.77
CA SER A 273 -24.37 -2.70 5.91
C SER A 273 -25.56 -3.47 5.37
N ILE A 274 -25.32 -4.66 4.82
CA ILE A 274 -26.38 -5.52 4.28
C ILE A 274 -27.32 -5.97 5.40
N SER A 275 -26.79 -6.38 6.55
CA SER A 275 -27.59 -6.72 7.75
C SER A 275 -28.52 -5.57 8.11
N TYR A 276 -28.00 -4.35 8.21
CA TYR A 276 -28.79 -3.17 8.55
C TYR A 276 -29.89 -2.89 7.51
N ALA A 277 -29.58 -3.01 6.23
CA ALA A 277 -30.57 -2.83 5.16
C ALA A 277 -31.69 -3.87 5.25
N MET A 278 -31.34 -5.15 5.40
CA MET A 278 -32.29 -6.27 5.37
C MET A 278 -33.08 -6.44 6.67
N GLU A 279 -32.47 -6.18 7.82
CA GLU A 279 -33.08 -6.45 9.13
C GLU A 279 -33.75 -5.21 9.70
N MET A 280 -33.13 -4.03 9.56
CA MET A 280 -33.61 -2.80 10.21
C MET A 280 -34.37 -1.89 9.23
N LYS A 281 -33.94 -1.82 7.97
CA LYS A 281 -34.54 -0.91 6.97
C LYS A 281 -35.51 -1.57 6.02
N ALA A 282 -35.68 -2.88 6.05
CA ALA A 282 -36.54 -3.62 5.13
C ALA A 282 -37.94 -3.00 4.93
N PRO A 283 -38.71 -2.64 5.98
CA PRO A 283 -40.03 -2.03 5.80
C PRO A 283 -39.97 -0.66 5.10
N VAL A 284 -38.95 0.15 5.43
CA VAL A 284 -38.76 1.48 4.85
C VAL A 284 -38.34 1.38 3.38
N ILE A 285 -37.43 0.45 3.07
CA ILE A 285 -37.02 0.14 1.69
C ILE A 285 -38.24 -0.27 0.89
N ALA A 286 -39.00 -1.26 1.38
CA ALA A 286 -40.17 -1.78 0.70
C ALA A 286 -41.20 -0.68 0.39
N LYS A 287 -41.56 0.12 1.41
CA LYS A 287 -42.50 1.23 1.26
C LYS A 287 -42.01 2.27 0.24
N THR A 288 -40.73 2.62 0.29
CA THR A 288 -40.16 3.66 -0.58
C THR A 288 -40.11 3.19 -2.03
N VAL A 289 -39.64 1.97 -2.26
CA VAL A 289 -39.52 1.40 -3.60
C VAL A 289 -40.89 1.15 -4.22
N LEU A 290 -41.84 0.54 -3.48
CA LEU A 290 -43.19 0.30 -3.98
C LEU A 290 -43.94 1.60 -4.29
N LYS A 291 -43.72 2.66 -3.51
CA LYS A 291 -44.28 3.99 -3.79
C LYS A 291 -43.72 4.59 -5.10
N LYS A 292 -42.46 4.33 -5.42
CA LYS A 292 -41.77 4.94 -6.57
C LYS A 292 -41.88 4.12 -7.85
N CYS A 293 -41.75 2.80 -7.76
CA CYS A 293 -41.77 1.87 -8.89
C CYS A 293 -43.08 1.09 -9.03
N GLY A 294 -44.01 1.21 -8.09
CA GLY A 294 -45.28 0.48 -8.10
C GLY A 294 -45.16 -0.97 -7.61
N ARG A 295 -46.24 -1.74 -7.80
CA ARG A 295 -46.30 -3.16 -7.46
C ARG A 295 -45.31 -3.97 -8.31
N ILE A 296 -44.78 -5.04 -7.72
CA ILE A 296 -43.77 -5.89 -8.36
C ILE A 296 -44.41 -6.65 -9.52
N ASN A 297 -43.82 -6.52 -10.71
CA ASN A 297 -44.19 -7.28 -11.89
C ASN A 297 -43.14 -8.37 -12.13
N PHE A 298 -43.44 -9.59 -11.68
CA PHE A 298 -42.54 -10.73 -11.80
C PHE A 298 -42.29 -11.13 -13.26
N ALA A 299 -41.05 -11.45 -13.57
CA ALA A 299 -40.73 -12.11 -14.84
C ALA A 299 -41.08 -13.61 -14.74
N LYS A 300 -41.58 -14.19 -15.84
CA LYS A 300 -41.71 -15.64 -15.99
C LYS A 300 -40.33 -16.22 -16.35
N ALA A 301 -39.37 -16.17 -15.44
CA ALA A 301 -38.06 -16.79 -15.67
C ALA A 301 -37.81 -17.91 -14.63
N PRO A 302 -37.18 -19.02 -15.04
CA PRO A 302 -36.80 -20.08 -14.11
C PRO A 302 -35.71 -19.60 -13.14
N ASP A 303 -35.79 -20.07 -11.90
CA ASP A 303 -34.76 -19.85 -10.88
C ASP A 303 -33.48 -20.62 -11.26
N THR A 304 -32.54 -19.96 -11.93
CA THR A 304 -31.20 -20.52 -12.14
C THR A 304 -30.34 -20.26 -10.91
N ILE A 305 -30.28 -21.27 -10.03
CA ILE A 305 -29.31 -21.28 -8.93
C ILE A 305 -27.92 -21.48 -9.54
N ARG A 306 -27.09 -20.44 -9.52
CA ARG A 306 -25.67 -20.56 -9.88
C ARG A 306 -24.91 -21.15 -8.69
N HIS A 307 -24.33 -22.33 -8.88
CA HIS A 307 -23.23 -22.78 -8.03
C HIS A 307 -21.98 -21.99 -8.42
N ILE A 308 -21.38 -21.31 -7.44
CA ILE A 308 -20.09 -20.65 -7.60
C ILE A 308 -19.11 -21.42 -6.76
N ASP A 309 -18.19 -22.10 -7.45
CA ASP A 309 -17.00 -22.64 -6.81
C ASP A 309 -15.96 -21.53 -6.70
N TYR A 310 -15.62 -21.18 -5.46
CA TYR A 310 -14.58 -20.22 -5.16
C TYR A 310 -13.63 -20.82 -4.12
N HIS A 311 -12.35 -20.88 -4.47
CA HIS A 311 -11.33 -21.47 -3.62
C HIS A 311 -10.70 -20.42 -2.71
N LYS A 312 -10.30 -20.86 -1.52
CA LYS A 312 -9.51 -20.03 -0.62
C LYS A 312 -8.12 -19.85 -1.24
N PRO A 313 -7.58 -18.63 -1.32
CA PRO A 313 -6.24 -18.42 -1.84
C PRO A 313 -5.19 -19.07 -0.92
N ASP A 314 -4.09 -19.51 -1.52
CA ASP A 314 -2.97 -20.08 -0.79
C ASP A 314 -2.31 -19.02 0.11
N PRO A 315 -1.95 -19.36 1.36
CA PRO A 315 -1.35 -18.41 2.28
C PRO A 315 0.05 -18.00 1.83
N VAL A 316 0.39 -16.72 1.99
CA VAL A 316 1.76 -16.25 1.77
C VAL A 316 2.70 -16.85 2.83
N GLN A 317 3.79 -17.47 2.39
CA GLN A 317 4.73 -18.21 3.24
C GLN A 317 5.49 -17.32 4.24
N ARG A 318 5.67 -16.02 3.96
CA ARG A 318 6.30 -15.03 4.86
C ARG A 318 5.55 -13.70 4.82
N ARG A 319 5.18 -13.19 5.99
CA ARG A 319 4.52 -11.86 6.11
C ARG A 319 5.56 -10.74 6.19
N ALA A 320 5.24 -9.59 5.61
CA ALA A 320 6.07 -8.40 5.57
C ALA A 320 6.57 -7.96 6.96
N VAL A 321 5.71 -8.06 7.98
CA VAL A 321 6.03 -7.74 9.38
C VAL A 321 7.24 -8.54 9.90
N PHE A 322 7.35 -9.82 9.53
CA PHE A 322 8.46 -10.66 9.99
C PHE A 322 9.77 -10.29 9.29
N MET A 323 9.71 -9.96 8.00
CA MET A 323 10.88 -9.58 7.23
C MET A 323 11.45 -8.23 7.67
N ILE A 324 10.61 -7.23 7.86
CA ILE A 324 11.04 -5.89 8.31
C ILE A 324 11.66 -5.95 9.71
N ARG A 325 11.18 -6.85 10.58
CA ARG A 325 11.79 -7.09 11.90
C ARG A 325 13.17 -7.74 11.82
N GLN A 326 13.44 -8.55 10.81
CA GLN A 326 14.76 -9.16 10.61
C GLN A 326 15.78 -8.14 10.09
N VAL A 327 15.36 -7.17 9.25
CA VAL A 327 16.25 -6.11 8.76
C VAL A 327 16.81 -5.23 9.88
N LYS A 328 16.06 -4.98 10.96
CA LYS A 328 16.58 -4.22 12.11
C LYS A 328 17.61 -4.99 12.95
N LYS A 329 17.67 -6.32 12.84
CA LYS A 329 18.58 -7.17 13.64
C LYS A 329 19.94 -7.39 12.97
N ASN A 330 20.04 -7.10 11.68
CA ASN A 330 21.25 -7.25 10.86
C ASN A 330 21.89 -5.90 10.60
#